data_AF-A0AB35IQ99-F1
#
_entry.id   AF-A0AB35IQ99-F1
#
_cell.length_a   1.000
_cell.length_b   1.000
_cell.length_c   1.000
_cell.angle_alpha   90.00
_cell.angle_beta   90.00
_cell.angle_gamma   90.00
#
_symmetry.space_group_name_H-M   'P 1'
#
loop_
_entity.id
_entity.type
_entity.pdbx_description
1 polymer ?
#
loop_
_entity_poly.entity_id
_entity_poly.type
_entity_poly.pdbx_seq_one_letter_code
_entity_poly.pdbx_strand_id
1 'polypeptide(L)'
;MKREMSKARQALVDSYIESLEKEIIPWKQGWSTVKNYNPVTKTQYRGINRLILYNAVAKNNYNDPRWMTFSQIKAANYKLNNAKGKGVPFEKCSLYDMETKKYLNISDVDKIVREENLSRQEKYERFKWSVKVFYVFNASLIEGIEPYTIEEKDIHIDVNDLACRFIDRYCKNANLSIVENFLCEYPVYKPVNDMILIPAKGSFDDEYEFVSAVLHECCHSTMKENRLGRSYPNLKTNNERYAFEELYAEIASSFLCADIGIEIKQEKIDNHTAYVQFWYKQIKKNPEIIFSALNGAEEISEYIEVKGELQELLIESKKEIYTEFDEETNTYDLCV
;
A
#
# COMPACT_ATOMS: atom_id res chain seq x y z
N MET A 1 23.78 -10.91 -15.58
CA MET A 1 22.58 -11.74 -15.77
C MET A 1 21.37 -10.94 -15.31
N LYS A 2 20.37 -10.71 -16.18
CA LYS A 2 19.05 -10.24 -15.71
C LYS A 2 18.50 -11.33 -14.79
N ARG A 3 18.21 -11.00 -13.53
CA ARG A 3 17.56 -11.92 -12.60
C ARG A 3 16.17 -12.21 -13.16
N GLU A 4 15.84 -13.48 -13.31
CA GLU A 4 14.51 -13.87 -13.79
C GLU A 4 13.45 -13.41 -12.78
N MET A 5 12.37 -12.83 -13.28
CA MET A 5 11.29 -12.30 -12.46
C MET A 5 10.59 -13.44 -11.72
N SER A 6 10.17 -13.20 -10.49
CA SER A 6 9.41 -14.21 -9.75
C SER A 6 8.03 -14.44 -10.38
N LYS A 7 7.41 -15.58 -10.10
CA LYS A 7 6.02 -15.85 -10.51
C LYS A 7 5.01 -14.83 -9.95
N ALA A 8 5.29 -14.29 -8.76
CA ALA A 8 4.45 -13.27 -8.13
C ALA A 8 4.51 -11.94 -8.90
N ARG A 9 5.73 -11.51 -9.20
CA ARG A 9 5.99 -10.32 -10.02
C ARG A 9 5.39 -10.45 -11.41
N GLN A 10 5.59 -11.60 -12.06
CA GLN A 10 5.07 -11.84 -13.41
C GLN A 10 3.56 -11.74 -13.45
N ALA A 11 2.85 -12.36 -12.51
CA ALA A 11 1.40 -12.29 -12.44
C ALA A 11 0.87 -10.85 -12.26
N LEU A 12 1.55 -10.02 -11.45
CA LEU A 12 1.18 -8.61 -11.27
C LEU A 12 1.40 -7.82 -12.56
N VAL A 13 2.56 -7.98 -13.18
CA VAL A 13 2.91 -7.29 -14.45
C VAL A 13 1.92 -7.65 -15.54
N ASP A 14 1.60 -8.93 -15.71
CA ASP A 14 0.66 -9.39 -16.72
C ASP A 14 -0.72 -8.75 -16.51
N SER A 15 -1.20 -8.69 -15.27
CA SER A 15 -2.48 -8.05 -14.96
C SER A 15 -2.46 -6.53 -15.19
N TYR A 16 -1.33 -5.86 -14.94
CA TYR A 16 -1.20 -4.42 -15.14
C TYR A 16 -1.14 -4.09 -16.64
N ILE A 17 -0.40 -4.89 -17.41
CA ILE A 17 -0.38 -4.81 -18.88
C ILE A 17 -1.79 -5.01 -19.43
N GLU A 18 -2.53 -6.03 -18.98
CA GLU A 18 -3.91 -6.27 -19.40
C GLU A 18 -4.84 -5.08 -19.07
N SER A 19 -4.66 -4.45 -17.90
CA SER A 19 -5.45 -3.28 -17.51
C SER A 19 -5.14 -2.07 -18.40
N LEU A 20 -3.86 -1.80 -18.61
CA LEU A 20 -3.41 -0.68 -19.44
C LEU A 20 -3.77 -0.86 -20.92
N GLU A 21 -3.84 -2.09 -21.44
CA GLU A 21 -4.35 -2.38 -22.79
C GLU A 21 -5.83 -2.02 -22.94
N LYS A 22 -6.61 -2.12 -21.87
CA LYS A 22 -8.02 -1.75 -21.81
C LYS A 22 -8.22 -0.27 -21.42
N GLU A 23 -7.15 0.50 -21.40
CA GLU A 23 -7.11 1.89 -20.97
C GLU A 23 -7.54 2.11 -19.50
N ILE A 24 -7.33 1.11 -18.63
CA ILE A 24 -7.63 1.17 -17.20
C ILE A 24 -6.33 1.34 -16.43
N ILE A 25 -6.24 2.38 -15.59
CA ILE A 25 -5.08 2.61 -14.71
C ILE A 25 -5.12 1.64 -13.51
N PRO A 26 -4.20 0.67 -13.40
CA PRO A 26 -4.32 -0.40 -12.40
C PRO A 26 -3.97 0.05 -10.97
N TRP A 27 -3.27 1.17 -10.82
CA TRP A 27 -2.91 1.76 -9.52
C TRP A 27 -3.86 2.84 -9.02
N LYS A 28 -4.93 3.15 -9.77
CA LYS A 28 -6.07 3.97 -9.32
C LYS A 28 -7.32 3.13 -9.07
N GLN A 29 -7.14 1.82 -8.84
CA GLN A 29 -8.24 0.92 -8.51
C GLN A 29 -8.62 1.13 -7.05
N GLY A 30 -9.87 1.51 -6.75
CA GLY A 30 -10.36 1.76 -5.40
C GLY A 30 -10.04 0.61 -4.44
N TRP A 31 -8.92 0.73 -3.74
CA TRP A 31 -8.47 -0.28 -2.81
C TRP A 31 -9.30 -0.19 -1.54
N SER A 32 -9.68 -1.36 -1.00
CA SER A 32 -10.46 -1.41 0.24
C SER A 32 -9.64 -0.89 1.41
N THR A 33 -10.31 -0.13 2.30
CA THR A 33 -9.85 0.21 3.66
C THR A 33 -9.41 -1.00 4.45
N VAL A 34 -10.04 -2.15 4.20
CA VAL A 34 -9.73 -3.40 4.88
C VAL A 34 -8.43 -3.97 4.30
N LYS A 35 -7.32 -3.71 5.00
CA LYS A 35 -5.99 -4.23 4.65
C LYS A 35 -6.00 -5.77 4.68
N ASN A 36 -5.53 -6.39 3.60
CA ASN A 36 -5.30 -7.83 3.55
C ASN A 36 -4.25 -8.24 4.61
N TYR A 37 -4.51 -9.32 5.35
CA TYR A 37 -3.63 -9.73 6.45
C TYR A 37 -3.59 -11.25 6.66
N ASN A 38 -2.57 -11.70 7.39
CA ASN A 38 -2.48 -13.08 7.85
C ASN A 38 -3.20 -13.26 9.19
N PRO A 39 -4.23 -14.12 9.31
CA PRO A 39 -4.99 -14.24 10.55
C PRO A 39 -4.22 -14.93 11.69
N VAL A 40 -3.16 -15.68 11.37
CA VAL A 40 -2.31 -16.38 12.35
C VAL A 40 -1.28 -15.45 12.95
N THR A 41 -0.55 -14.70 12.12
CA THR A 41 0.51 -13.78 12.59
C THR A 41 0.03 -12.36 12.82
N LYS A 42 -1.23 -12.06 12.47
CA LYS A 42 -1.83 -10.71 12.46
C LYS A 42 -1.08 -9.70 11.58
N THR A 43 -0.20 -10.18 10.71
CA THR A 43 0.64 -9.32 9.87
C THR A 43 -0.19 -8.80 8.70
N GLN A 44 -0.32 -7.47 8.60
CA GLN A 44 -0.82 -6.81 7.41
C GLN A 44 0.24 -6.84 6.31
N TYR A 45 -0.19 -7.08 5.08
CA TYR A 45 0.72 -7.17 3.95
C TYR A 45 1.10 -5.80 3.41
N ARG A 46 2.36 -5.66 3.01
CA ARG A 46 2.98 -4.42 2.55
C ARG A 46 3.65 -4.58 1.18
N GLY A 47 3.91 -3.46 0.52
CA GLY A 47 4.62 -3.37 -0.77
C GLY A 47 4.00 -4.25 -1.86
N ILE A 48 4.84 -4.92 -2.65
CA ILE A 48 4.37 -5.74 -3.80
C ILE A 48 3.29 -6.76 -3.42
N ASN A 49 3.38 -7.35 -2.23
CA ASN A 49 2.44 -8.36 -1.78
C ASN A 49 1.05 -7.77 -1.51
N ARG A 50 0.97 -6.53 -1.00
CA ARG A 50 -0.30 -5.81 -0.82
C ARG A 50 -1.07 -5.73 -2.14
N LEU A 51 -0.37 -5.33 -3.20
CA LEU A 51 -0.91 -5.15 -4.54
C LEU A 51 -1.31 -6.46 -5.22
N ILE A 52 -0.46 -7.49 -5.10
CA ILE A 52 -0.77 -8.83 -5.62
C ILE A 52 -2.08 -9.34 -4.99
N LEU A 53 -2.27 -9.13 -3.69
CA LEU A 53 -3.47 -9.57 -3.01
C LEU A 53 -4.69 -8.73 -3.40
N TYR A 54 -4.60 -7.40 -3.51
CA TYR A 54 -5.71 -6.59 -4.00
C TYR A 54 -6.13 -6.98 -5.42
N ASN A 55 -5.16 -7.21 -6.31
CA ASN A 55 -5.46 -7.69 -7.65
C ASN A 55 -6.16 -9.05 -7.63
N ALA A 56 -5.72 -9.96 -6.76
CA ALA A 56 -6.36 -11.26 -6.59
C ALA A 56 -7.77 -11.16 -6.00
N VAL A 57 -8.01 -10.25 -5.04
CA VAL A 57 -9.34 -9.94 -4.49
C VAL A 57 -10.27 -9.48 -5.60
N ALA A 58 -9.87 -8.45 -6.35
CA ALA A 58 -10.67 -7.86 -7.43
C ALA A 58 -10.97 -8.89 -8.54
N LYS A 59 -9.98 -9.66 -8.96
CA LYS A 59 -10.13 -10.65 -10.04
C LYS A 59 -11.04 -11.83 -9.67
N ASN A 60 -11.06 -12.24 -8.40
CA ASN A 60 -11.80 -13.42 -7.95
C ASN A 60 -13.06 -13.07 -7.14
N ASN A 61 -13.37 -11.78 -6.95
CA ASN A 61 -14.46 -11.30 -6.10
C ASN A 61 -14.42 -11.90 -4.68
N TYR A 62 -13.23 -11.95 -4.08
CA TYR A 62 -13.12 -12.38 -2.69
C TYR A 62 -13.67 -11.31 -1.75
N ASN A 63 -14.35 -11.72 -0.68
CA ASN A 63 -14.92 -10.81 0.33
C ASN A 63 -14.34 -11.05 1.74
N ASP A 64 -13.17 -11.67 1.81
CA ASP A 64 -12.48 -11.95 3.08
C ASP A 64 -11.04 -11.44 2.97
N PRO A 65 -10.58 -10.55 3.86
CA PRO A 65 -9.22 -10.00 3.81
C PRO A 65 -8.14 -10.95 4.34
N ARG A 66 -8.53 -12.12 4.86
CA ARG A 66 -7.61 -13.06 5.52
C ARG A 66 -6.95 -13.98 4.48
N TRP A 67 -5.63 -14.11 4.57
CA TRP A 67 -4.85 -15.00 3.71
C TRP A 67 -3.96 -15.94 4.50
N MET A 68 -3.98 -17.22 4.14
CA MET A 68 -3.24 -18.27 4.83
C MET A 68 -2.41 -19.11 3.87
N THR A 69 -1.25 -19.56 4.34
CA THR A 69 -0.46 -20.59 3.64
C THR A 69 -1.09 -21.96 3.83
N PHE A 70 -0.83 -22.89 2.92
CA PHE A 70 -1.27 -24.28 3.07
C PHE A 70 -0.82 -24.92 4.39
N SER A 71 0.41 -24.63 4.84
CA SER A 71 0.92 -25.12 6.12
C SER A 71 0.14 -24.59 7.31
N GLN A 72 -0.27 -23.31 7.29
CA GLN A 72 -1.09 -22.71 8.34
C GLN A 72 -2.50 -23.32 8.37
N ILE A 73 -3.09 -23.54 7.20
CA ILE A 73 -4.41 -24.18 7.05
C ILE A 73 -4.39 -25.58 7.67
N LYS A 74 -3.38 -26.38 7.30
CA LYS A 74 -3.21 -27.73 7.84
C LYS A 74 -2.96 -27.73 9.35
N ALA A 75 -2.12 -26.83 9.84
CA ALA A 75 -1.82 -26.72 11.28
C ALA A 75 -3.06 -26.33 12.11
N ALA A 76 -3.97 -25.55 11.53
CA ALA A 76 -5.24 -25.18 12.14
C ALA A 76 -6.36 -26.23 11.97
N ASN A 77 -6.06 -27.39 11.38
CA ASN A 77 -7.05 -28.43 11.03
C ASN A 77 -8.18 -27.96 10.10
N TYR A 78 -7.95 -26.90 9.31
CA TYR A 78 -8.87 -26.43 8.29
C TYR A 78 -8.69 -27.18 6.97
N LYS A 79 -9.68 -27.09 6.08
CA LYS A 79 -9.65 -27.74 4.76
C LYS A 79 -9.71 -26.70 3.65
N LEU A 80 -8.92 -26.89 2.59
CA LEU A 80 -9.08 -26.09 1.37
C LEU A 80 -10.21 -26.67 0.52
N ASN A 81 -11.17 -25.83 0.16
CA ASN A 81 -12.23 -26.18 -0.79
C ASN A 81 -12.01 -25.45 -2.11
N ASN A 82 -12.16 -26.20 -3.21
CA ASN A 82 -12.16 -25.68 -4.57
C ASN A 82 -10.99 -24.72 -4.91
N ALA A 83 -9.81 -25.00 -4.34
CA ALA A 83 -8.64 -24.12 -4.34
C ALA A 83 -7.57 -24.45 -5.41
N LYS A 84 -7.82 -25.46 -6.25
CA LYS A 84 -6.87 -25.89 -7.29
C LYS A 84 -6.61 -24.73 -8.27
N GLY A 85 -5.35 -24.31 -8.39
CA GLY A 85 -4.95 -23.19 -9.25
C GLY A 85 -5.29 -21.79 -8.71
N LYS A 86 -5.92 -21.69 -7.54
CA LYS A 86 -6.31 -20.40 -6.92
C LYS A 86 -5.31 -19.89 -5.88
N GLY A 87 -4.20 -20.60 -5.69
CA GLY A 87 -3.11 -20.13 -4.84
C GLY A 87 -2.50 -18.87 -5.45
N VAL A 88 -2.38 -17.82 -4.65
CA VAL A 88 -1.77 -16.56 -5.08
C VAL A 88 -0.28 -16.61 -4.72
N PRO A 89 0.63 -16.40 -5.68
CA PRO A 89 2.06 -16.37 -5.42
C PRO A 89 2.41 -15.17 -4.52
N PHE A 90 3.31 -15.38 -3.58
CA PHE A 90 3.65 -14.43 -2.53
C PHE A 90 5.16 -14.41 -2.29
N GLU A 91 5.76 -13.23 -2.22
CA GLU A 91 7.21 -13.06 -2.01
C GLU A 91 7.56 -12.87 -0.53
N LYS A 92 8.56 -13.60 -0.04
CA LYS A 92 9.20 -13.29 1.25
C LYS A 92 10.72 -13.29 1.09
N CYS A 93 11.34 -12.20 1.49
CA CYS A 93 12.79 -12.15 1.63
C CYS A 93 13.20 -13.04 2.81
N SER A 94 14.12 -13.96 2.57
CA SER A 94 14.61 -14.92 3.56
C SER A 94 16.08 -15.19 3.31
N LEU A 95 16.80 -15.61 4.34
CA LEU A 95 18.19 -16.04 4.19
C LEU A 95 18.20 -17.40 3.51
N TYR A 96 19.01 -17.52 2.45
CA TYR A 96 19.23 -18.75 1.71
C TYR A 96 20.62 -19.27 2.06
N ASP A 97 20.68 -20.47 2.61
CA ASP A 97 21.92 -21.17 2.89
C ASP A 97 22.48 -21.78 1.61
N MET A 98 23.62 -21.26 1.17
CA MET A 98 24.28 -21.68 -0.07
C MET A 98 24.83 -23.11 0.00
N GLU A 99 25.07 -23.66 1.19
CA GLU A 99 25.56 -25.03 1.39
C GLU A 99 24.39 -26.02 1.38
N THR A 100 23.42 -25.83 2.27
CA THR A 100 22.29 -26.77 2.41
C THR A 100 21.19 -26.56 1.37
N LYS A 101 21.27 -25.49 0.59
CA LYS A 101 20.28 -25.08 -0.43
C LYS A 101 18.86 -24.88 0.14
N LYS A 102 18.77 -24.46 1.41
CA LYS A 102 17.51 -24.25 2.13
C LYS A 102 17.30 -22.79 2.49
N TYR A 103 16.03 -22.40 2.55
CA TYR A 103 15.62 -21.12 3.11
C TYR A 103 15.47 -21.23 4.62
N LEU A 104 16.07 -20.29 5.33
CA LEU A 104 16.13 -20.21 6.78
C LEU A 104 15.58 -18.86 7.26
N ASN A 105 15.03 -18.85 8.47
CA ASN A 105 14.73 -17.62 9.17
C ASN A 105 16.00 -17.07 9.86
N ILE A 106 15.93 -15.84 10.38
CA ILE A 106 17.08 -15.19 11.03
C ILE A 106 17.53 -15.99 12.26
N SER A 107 16.60 -16.49 13.08
CA SER A 107 16.92 -17.26 14.29
C SER A 107 17.65 -18.58 13.98
N ASP A 108 17.30 -19.26 12.89
CA ASP A 108 17.97 -20.50 12.45
C ASP A 108 19.40 -20.18 12.01
N VAL A 109 19.59 -19.09 11.25
CA VAL A 109 20.92 -18.64 10.83
C VAL A 109 21.77 -18.23 12.03
N ASP A 110 21.21 -17.48 12.98
CA ASP A 110 21.94 -17.08 14.18
C ASP A 110 22.32 -18.28 15.05
N LYS A 111 21.47 -19.32 15.09
CA LYS A 111 21.80 -20.58 15.75
C LYS A 111 22.99 -21.28 15.06
N ILE A 112 22.95 -21.43 13.74
CA ILE A 112 24.02 -22.06 12.95
C ILE A 112 25.34 -21.30 13.11
N VAL A 113 25.30 -19.97 13.01
CA VAL A 113 26.50 -19.11 13.17
C VAL A 113 27.14 -19.29 14.54
N ARG A 114 26.35 -19.47 15.60
CA ARG A 114 26.84 -19.73 16.95
C ARG A 114 27.39 -21.16 17.11
N GLU A 115 26.67 -22.16 16.62
CA GLU A 115 27.05 -23.58 16.76
C GLU A 115 28.31 -23.92 15.95
N GLU A 116 28.47 -23.31 14.77
CA GLU A 116 29.60 -23.53 13.88
C GLU A 116 30.72 -22.48 14.04
N ASN A 117 30.59 -21.52 14.96
CA ASN A 117 31.53 -20.42 15.21
C ASN A 117 31.94 -19.65 13.94
N LEU A 118 30.98 -19.39 13.04
CA LEU A 118 31.24 -18.71 11.77
C LEU A 118 31.64 -17.25 12.01
N SER A 119 32.72 -16.81 11.35
CA SER A 119 33.07 -15.40 11.28
C SER A 119 32.01 -14.60 10.51
N ARG A 120 32.06 -13.27 10.65
CA ARG A 120 31.17 -12.36 9.91
C ARG A 120 31.30 -12.53 8.38
N GLN A 121 32.51 -12.78 7.90
CA GLN A 121 32.76 -13.00 6.49
C GLN A 121 32.14 -14.31 6.01
N GLU A 122 32.37 -15.42 6.71
CA GLU A 122 31.78 -16.73 6.39
C GLU A 122 30.25 -16.69 6.44
N LYS A 123 29.66 -16.00 7.42
CA LYS A 123 28.20 -15.77 7.48
C LYS A 123 27.69 -15.10 6.20
N TYR A 124 28.34 -14.05 5.73
CA TYR A 124 27.90 -13.33 4.53
C TYR A 124 28.19 -14.10 3.24
N GLU A 125 29.21 -14.94 3.20
CA GLU A 125 29.51 -15.81 2.06
C GLU A 125 28.50 -16.95 1.93
N ARG A 126 28.13 -17.59 3.06
CA ARG A 126 27.20 -18.71 3.10
C ARG A 126 25.73 -18.30 3.02
N PHE A 127 25.30 -17.30 3.78
CA PHE A 127 23.89 -16.92 3.85
C PHE A 127 23.63 -15.69 2.98
N LYS A 128 22.86 -15.89 1.90
CA LYS A 128 22.51 -14.83 0.95
C LYS A 128 21.04 -14.47 1.08
N TRP A 129 20.72 -13.18 1.06
CA TRP A 129 19.34 -12.73 0.95
C TRP A 129 18.76 -13.16 -0.40
N SER A 130 17.66 -13.90 -0.36
CA SER A 130 16.95 -14.34 -1.55
C SER A 130 15.45 -14.25 -1.36
N VAL A 131 14.74 -14.09 -2.47
CA VAL A 131 13.29 -14.03 -2.51
C VAL A 131 12.76 -15.45 -2.59
N LYS A 132 12.09 -15.90 -1.53
CA LYS A 132 11.31 -17.14 -1.52
C LYS A 132 9.90 -16.83 -2.00
N VAL A 133 9.47 -17.52 -3.05
CA VAL A 133 8.06 -17.52 -3.48
C VAL A 133 7.35 -18.68 -2.80
N PHE A 134 6.20 -18.41 -2.21
CA PHE A 134 5.26 -19.42 -1.73
C PHE A 134 3.84 -19.01 -2.12
N TYR A 135 2.84 -19.83 -1.76
CA TYR A 135 1.45 -19.58 -2.13
C TYR A 135 0.61 -19.34 -0.88
N VAL A 136 -0.26 -18.35 -0.97
CA VAL A 136 -1.31 -18.05 0.01
C VAL A 136 -2.68 -18.26 -0.63
N PHE A 137 -3.66 -18.56 0.22
CA PHE A 137 -5.04 -18.82 -0.16
C PHE A 137 -5.93 -17.88 0.64
N ASN A 138 -6.93 -17.30 -0.03
CA ASN A 138 -7.93 -16.48 0.60
C ASN A 138 -8.79 -17.33 1.54
N ALA A 139 -9.22 -16.77 2.67
CA ALA A 139 -10.07 -17.47 3.62
C ALA A 139 -11.44 -17.86 3.07
N SER A 140 -11.93 -17.21 2.01
CA SER A 140 -13.11 -17.64 1.25
C SER A 140 -12.98 -19.04 0.63
N LEU A 141 -11.75 -19.57 0.52
CA LEU A 141 -11.46 -20.93 0.02
C LEU A 141 -11.22 -21.95 1.14
N ILE A 142 -11.36 -21.56 2.40
CA ILE A 142 -11.01 -22.36 3.57
C ILE A 142 -12.29 -22.76 4.32
N GLU A 143 -12.51 -24.05 4.46
CA GLU A 143 -13.56 -24.62 5.31
C GLU A 143 -13.05 -24.80 6.75
N GLY A 144 -13.89 -24.44 7.72
CA GLY A 144 -13.62 -24.56 9.15
C GLY A 144 -13.03 -23.30 9.80
N ILE A 145 -12.70 -22.27 9.02
CA ILE A 145 -12.39 -20.95 9.56
C ILE A 145 -13.68 -20.22 9.92
N GLU A 146 -13.69 -19.51 11.05
CA GLU A 146 -14.83 -18.69 11.45
C GLU A 146 -15.17 -17.64 10.37
N PRO A 147 -16.45 -17.39 10.07
CA PRO A 147 -16.86 -16.35 9.13
C PRO A 147 -16.20 -15.01 9.45
N TYR A 148 -15.75 -14.31 8.42
CA TYR A 148 -15.26 -12.94 8.60
C TYR A 148 -16.47 -12.03 8.87
N THR A 149 -16.46 -11.36 10.01
CA THR A 149 -17.44 -10.34 10.38
C THR A 149 -16.74 -9.00 10.43
N ILE A 150 -17.29 -7.99 9.76
CA ILE A 150 -16.95 -6.61 10.03
C ILE A 150 -17.61 -6.27 11.36
N GLU A 151 -16.86 -5.83 12.36
CA GLU A 151 -17.47 -5.31 13.59
C GLU A 151 -18.29 -4.07 13.20
N GLU A 152 -19.60 -4.04 13.50
CA GLU A 152 -20.52 -2.94 13.11
C GLU A 152 -20.05 -1.55 13.62
N LYS A 153 -19.12 -1.52 14.58
CA LYS A 153 -18.57 -0.31 15.19
C LYS A 153 -17.50 0.40 14.36
N ASP A 154 -17.06 -0.18 13.24
CA ASP A 154 -16.13 0.45 12.30
C ASP A 154 -16.85 1.31 11.23
N ILE A 155 -18.18 1.48 11.31
CA ILE A 155 -19.01 1.97 10.20
C ILE A 155 -19.23 3.51 10.20
N HIS A 156 -18.85 4.26 11.26
CA HIS A 156 -19.21 5.69 11.40
C HIS A 156 -18.05 6.67 11.51
N ILE A 157 -16.84 6.32 11.05
CA ILE A 157 -15.76 7.33 10.98
C ILE A 157 -16.10 8.33 9.89
N ASP A 158 -16.16 9.62 10.23
CA ASP A 158 -16.17 10.69 9.22
C ASP A 158 -14.81 10.71 8.52
N VAL A 159 -14.77 10.05 7.36
CA VAL A 159 -13.57 9.90 6.54
C VAL A 159 -13.02 11.27 6.11
N ASN A 160 -13.88 12.27 5.91
CA ASN A 160 -13.45 13.60 5.46
C ASN A 160 -12.76 14.36 6.60
N ASP A 161 -13.31 14.29 7.82
CA ASP A 161 -12.65 14.85 9.01
C ASP A 161 -11.30 14.16 9.26
N LEU A 162 -11.28 12.82 9.22
CA LEU A 162 -10.06 12.04 9.36
C LEU A 162 -8.99 12.47 8.34
N ALA A 163 -9.38 12.65 7.08
CA ALA A 163 -8.49 13.06 6.01
C ALA A 163 -7.90 14.46 6.24
N CYS A 164 -8.73 15.43 6.63
CA CYS A 164 -8.28 16.79 6.92
C CYS A 164 -7.32 16.80 8.12
N ARG A 165 -7.69 16.12 9.23
CA ARG A 165 -6.82 15.97 10.41
C ARG A 165 -5.50 15.31 10.06
N PHE A 166 -5.51 14.30 9.20
CA PHE A 166 -4.32 13.59 8.74
C PHE A 166 -3.40 14.50 7.93
N ILE A 167 -3.93 15.23 6.95
CA ILE A 167 -3.17 16.20 6.14
C ILE A 167 -2.55 17.27 7.04
N ASP A 168 -3.34 17.87 7.94
CA ASP A 168 -2.88 18.91 8.85
C ASP A 168 -1.75 18.40 9.76
N ARG A 169 -1.91 17.19 10.32
CA ARG A 169 -0.91 16.57 11.20
C ARG A 169 0.37 16.25 10.44
N TYR A 170 0.27 15.71 9.22
CA TYR A 170 1.43 15.51 8.35
C TYR A 170 2.14 16.84 8.06
N CYS A 171 1.42 17.86 7.62
CA CYS A 171 1.98 19.16 7.27
C CYS A 171 2.70 19.81 8.45
N LYS A 172 2.08 19.78 9.62
CA LYS A 172 2.71 20.25 10.87
C LYS A 172 4.00 19.48 11.19
N ASN A 173 3.96 18.15 11.16
CA ASN A 173 5.09 17.29 11.52
C ASN A 173 6.21 17.27 10.48
N ALA A 174 5.90 17.63 9.23
CA ALA A 174 6.86 17.76 8.13
C ALA A 174 7.37 19.20 7.93
N ASN A 175 6.88 20.17 8.72
CA ASN A 175 7.10 21.61 8.52
C ASN A 175 6.74 22.08 7.09
N LEU A 176 5.66 21.52 6.54
CA LEU A 176 5.15 21.84 5.21
C LEU A 176 3.97 22.80 5.33
N SER A 177 4.00 23.90 4.58
CA SER A 177 2.89 24.86 4.54
C SER A 177 1.96 24.58 3.36
N ILE A 178 0.65 24.58 3.61
CA ILE A 178 -0.37 24.62 2.56
C ILE A 178 -0.94 26.04 2.51
N VAL A 179 -0.96 26.65 1.33
CA VAL A 179 -1.42 28.03 1.13
C VAL A 179 -2.49 28.05 0.04
N GLU A 180 -3.67 28.57 0.39
CA GLU A 180 -4.72 28.84 -0.58
C GLU A 180 -4.33 30.03 -1.47
N ASN A 181 -4.38 29.84 -2.78
CA ASN A 181 -4.02 30.82 -3.78
C ASN A 181 -5.06 30.83 -4.90
N PHE A 182 -5.88 31.88 -4.92
CA PHE A 182 -6.98 32.08 -5.87
C PHE A 182 -6.55 32.22 -7.33
N LEU A 183 -5.24 32.36 -7.62
CA LEU A 183 -4.69 32.39 -8.97
C LEU A 183 -4.18 31.03 -9.45
N CYS A 184 -4.15 30.03 -8.57
CA CYS A 184 -3.78 28.67 -8.92
C CYS A 184 -4.99 27.95 -9.50
N GLU A 185 -4.83 27.24 -10.62
CA GLU A 185 -5.92 26.44 -11.22
C GLU A 185 -5.98 25.02 -10.63
N TYR A 186 -4.84 24.49 -10.17
CA TYR A 186 -4.69 23.13 -9.64
C TYR A 186 -3.69 23.11 -8.48
N PRO A 187 -3.80 22.18 -7.51
CA PRO A 187 -2.79 21.99 -6.48
C PRO A 187 -1.39 21.80 -7.05
N VAL A 188 -0.38 22.38 -6.40
CA VAL A 188 1.01 22.22 -6.82
C VAL A 188 1.99 22.39 -5.67
N TYR A 189 2.89 21.43 -5.51
CA TYR A 189 4.04 21.53 -4.64
C TYR A 189 5.12 22.41 -5.28
N LYS A 190 5.67 23.34 -4.50
CA LYS A 190 6.75 24.26 -4.89
C LYS A 190 8.05 23.88 -4.15
N PRO A 191 8.96 23.10 -4.77
CA PRO A 191 10.16 22.60 -4.08
C PRO A 191 11.09 23.68 -3.52
N VAL A 192 11.19 24.82 -4.21
CA VAL A 192 12.07 25.94 -3.81
C VAL A 192 11.61 26.55 -2.48
N ASN A 193 10.31 26.71 -2.31
CA ASN A 193 9.71 27.36 -1.14
C ASN A 193 9.23 26.35 -0.09
N ASP A 194 9.22 25.06 -0.43
CA ASP A 194 8.72 23.98 0.42
C ASP A 194 7.29 24.20 0.91
N MET A 195 6.39 24.47 -0.04
CA MET A 195 4.97 24.71 0.23
C MET A 195 4.11 24.06 -0.85
N ILE A 196 2.87 23.76 -0.50
CA ILE A 196 1.82 23.38 -1.44
C ILE A 196 0.92 24.59 -1.65
N LEU A 197 0.70 24.95 -2.90
CA LEU A 197 -0.34 25.90 -3.27
C LEU A 197 -1.59 25.12 -3.64
N ILE A 198 -2.74 25.54 -3.15
CA ILE A 198 -4.04 24.97 -3.53
C ILE A 198 -4.94 26.09 -4.08
N PRO A 199 -5.80 25.80 -5.07
CA PRO A 199 -6.87 26.71 -5.45
C PRO A 199 -7.88 26.85 -4.31
N ALA A 200 -8.89 27.71 -4.49
CA ALA A 200 -9.95 27.87 -3.49
C ALA A 200 -10.61 26.52 -3.19
N LYS A 201 -10.85 26.15 -1.92
CA LYS A 201 -11.46 24.84 -1.61
C LYS A 201 -12.81 24.62 -2.34
N GLY A 202 -13.55 25.69 -2.62
CA GLY A 202 -14.79 25.63 -3.40
C GLY A 202 -14.65 25.39 -4.90
N SER A 203 -13.43 25.27 -5.45
CA SER A 203 -13.20 24.98 -6.87
C SER A 203 -13.13 23.48 -7.20
N PHE A 204 -13.09 22.62 -6.18
CA PHE A 204 -13.08 21.16 -6.36
C PHE A 204 -14.52 20.63 -6.43
N ASP A 205 -14.78 19.65 -7.29
CA ASP A 205 -16.14 19.14 -7.47
C ASP A 205 -16.61 18.30 -6.27
N ASP A 206 -15.69 17.63 -5.57
CA ASP A 206 -15.98 16.95 -4.31
C ASP A 206 -14.74 16.81 -3.39
N GLU A 207 -14.99 16.30 -2.17
CA GLU A 207 -13.96 16.07 -1.16
C GLU A 207 -12.92 15.01 -1.59
N TYR A 208 -13.31 14.02 -2.41
CA TYR A 208 -12.34 13.05 -2.95
C TYR A 208 -11.31 13.77 -3.82
N GLU A 209 -11.75 14.65 -4.72
CA GLU A 209 -10.86 15.38 -5.60
C GLU A 209 -9.95 16.34 -4.83
N PHE A 210 -10.50 17.02 -3.83
CA PHE A 210 -9.72 17.87 -2.93
C PHE A 210 -8.63 17.07 -2.21
N VAL A 211 -9.02 16.02 -1.47
CA VAL A 211 -8.08 15.26 -0.66
C VAL A 211 -7.06 14.52 -1.52
N SER A 212 -7.47 13.86 -2.61
CA SER A 212 -6.55 13.11 -3.47
C SER A 212 -5.51 14.03 -4.10
N ALA A 213 -5.91 15.22 -4.57
CA ALA A 213 -4.99 16.19 -5.14
C ALA A 213 -4.02 16.76 -4.09
N VAL A 214 -4.50 17.09 -2.89
CA VAL A 214 -3.63 17.56 -1.81
C VAL A 214 -2.64 16.46 -1.37
N LEU A 215 -3.09 15.22 -1.23
CA LEU A 215 -2.22 14.09 -0.90
C LEU A 215 -1.18 13.82 -1.98
N HIS A 216 -1.53 13.97 -3.26
CA HIS A 216 -0.58 13.90 -4.38
C HIS A 216 0.55 14.92 -4.22
N GLU A 217 0.22 16.17 -3.89
CA GLU A 217 1.22 17.20 -3.63
C GLU A 217 2.01 16.95 -2.32
N CYS A 218 1.37 16.37 -1.30
CA CYS A 218 2.07 15.88 -0.11
C CYS A 218 3.08 14.78 -0.48
N CYS A 219 2.75 13.88 -1.40
CA CYS A 219 3.68 12.88 -1.91
C CYS A 219 4.88 13.53 -2.61
N HIS A 220 4.68 14.54 -3.47
CA HIS A 220 5.77 15.30 -4.08
C HIS A 220 6.68 15.98 -3.05
N SER A 221 6.10 16.48 -1.95
CA SER A 221 6.88 17.14 -0.90
C SER A 221 7.97 16.25 -0.28
N THR A 222 7.79 14.92 -0.32
CA THR A 222 8.78 13.95 0.18
C THR A 222 10.07 13.89 -0.66
N MET A 223 10.09 14.46 -1.87
CA MET A 223 11.28 14.57 -2.71
C MET A 223 12.37 15.46 -2.09
N LYS A 224 12.02 16.33 -1.13
CA LYS A 224 12.98 17.22 -0.46
C LYS A 224 14.05 16.40 0.29
N GLU A 225 15.30 16.86 0.23
CA GLU A 225 16.47 16.13 0.76
C GLU A 225 16.39 15.80 2.25
N ASN A 226 15.73 16.65 3.06
CA ASN A 226 15.56 16.43 4.49
C ASN A 226 14.37 15.51 4.84
N ARG A 227 13.68 14.96 3.84
CA ARG A 227 12.59 13.98 3.99
C ARG A 227 13.06 12.63 3.48
N LEU A 228 12.50 12.14 2.37
CA LEU A 228 12.99 10.91 1.75
C LEU A 228 14.16 11.19 0.82
N GLY A 229 14.12 12.31 0.09
CA GLY A 229 15.12 12.64 -0.92
C GLY A 229 15.12 11.60 -2.05
N ARG A 230 14.86 12.02 -3.29
CA ARG A 230 14.86 11.08 -4.42
C ARG A 230 16.06 11.29 -5.31
N SER A 231 16.78 10.21 -5.58
CA SER A 231 17.84 10.19 -6.58
C SER A 231 17.38 9.40 -7.79
N TYR A 232 17.53 9.98 -8.98
CA TYR A 232 17.22 9.35 -10.26
C TYR A 232 18.51 9.07 -11.06
N PRO A 233 19.46 8.26 -10.52
CA PRO A 233 20.81 8.17 -11.06
C PRO A 233 20.86 7.60 -12.49
N ASN A 234 19.82 6.86 -12.89
CA ASN A 234 19.76 6.16 -14.17
C ASN A 234 18.84 6.82 -15.22
N LEU A 235 18.20 7.95 -14.90
CA LEU A 235 17.32 8.68 -15.83
C LEU A 235 18.09 9.82 -16.51
N LYS A 236 18.05 9.82 -17.85
CA LYS A 236 18.90 10.68 -18.68
C LYS A 236 18.30 12.05 -18.95
N THR A 237 16.97 12.15 -18.94
CA THR A 237 16.26 13.38 -19.26
C THR A 237 15.42 13.89 -18.09
N ASN A 238 15.21 15.21 -18.02
CA ASN A 238 14.33 15.81 -17.01
C ASN A 238 12.88 15.31 -17.16
N ASN A 239 12.43 15.07 -18.40
CA ASN A 239 11.06 14.59 -18.66
C ASN A 239 10.84 13.16 -18.15
N GLU A 240 11.82 12.27 -18.29
CA GLU A 240 11.71 10.92 -17.71
C GLU A 240 11.70 10.98 -16.19
N ARG A 241 12.56 11.79 -15.57
CA ARG A 241 12.57 11.99 -14.11
C ARG A 241 11.23 12.50 -13.60
N TYR A 242 10.68 13.48 -14.29
CA TYR A 242 9.38 14.05 -14.00
C TYR A 242 8.27 13.00 -14.12
N ALA A 243 8.22 12.24 -15.21
CA ALA A 243 7.22 11.19 -15.38
C ALA A 243 7.27 10.14 -14.26
N PHE A 244 8.46 9.70 -13.84
CA PHE A 244 8.60 8.76 -12.72
C PHE A 244 8.17 9.38 -11.38
N GLU A 245 8.51 10.64 -11.14
CA GLU A 245 8.09 11.37 -9.94
C GLU A 245 6.56 11.45 -9.83
N GLU A 246 5.88 11.78 -10.93
CA GLU A 246 4.42 11.77 -11.01
C GLU A 246 3.84 10.38 -10.75
N LEU A 247 4.39 9.33 -11.38
CA LEU A 247 3.93 7.96 -11.14
C LEU A 247 4.07 7.55 -9.66
N TYR A 248 5.17 7.95 -9.01
CA TYR A 248 5.39 7.66 -7.60
C TYR A 248 4.35 8.37 -6.73
N ALA A 249 4.10 9.65 -7.00
CA ALA A 249 3.10 10.44 -6.28
C ALA A 249 1.67 9.94 -6.50
N GLU A 250 1.31 9.55 -7.74
CA GLU A 250 -0.01 9.01 -8.06
C GLU A 250 -0.29 7.68 -7.33
N ILE A 251 0.68 6.75 -7.34
CA ILE A 251 0.51 5.46 -6.66
C ILE A 251 0.45 5.67 -5.14
N ALA A 252 1.34 6.50 -4.59
CA ALA A 252 1.41 6.76 -3.16
C ALA A 252 0.16 7.47 -2.62
N SER A 253 -0.33 8.49 -3.31
CA SER A 253 -1.56 9.19 -2.95
C SER A 253 -2.77 8.26 -3.03
N SER A 254 -2.80 7.36 -4.01
CA SER A 254 -3.84 6.31 -4.10
C SER A 254 -3.78 5.36 -2.90
N PHE A 255 -2.58 4.99 -2.40
CA PHE A 255 -2.45 4.17 -1.19
C PHE A 255 -2.99 4.91 0.03
N LEU A 256 -2.60 6.17 0.19
CA LEU A 256 -3.05 7.01 1.29
C LEU A 256 -4.57 7.21 1.28
N CYS A 257 -5.17 7.48 0.11
CA CYS A 257 -6.63 7.59 -0.02
C CYS A 257 -7.33 6.30 0.43
N ALA A 258 -6.83 5.13 -0.01
CA ALA A 258 -7.38 3.85 0.39
C ALA A 258 -7.19 3.55 1.89
N ASP A 259 -6.05 3.96 2.46
CA ASP A 259 -5.72 3.74 3.87
C ASP A 259 -6.55 4.65 4.81
N ILE A 260 -6.91 5.85 4.35
CA ILE A 260 -7.84 6.77 5.01
C ILE A 260 -9.30 6.32 4.81
N GLY A 261 -9.60 5.72 3.66
CA GLY A 261 -10.93 5.24 3.28
C GLY A 261 -11.72 6.15 2.37
N ILE A 262 -11.05 7.05 1.67
CA ILE A 262 -11.68 7.87 0.65
C ILE A 262 -11.85 7.03 -0.62
N GLU A 263 -13.10 6.77 -0.97
CA GLU A 263 -13.44 5.96 -2.14
C GLU A 263 -13.17 6.72 -3.43
N ILE A 264 -12.44 6.08 -4.34
CA ILE A 264 -12.26 6.57 -5.71
C ILE A 264 -13.59 6.45 -6.44
N LYS A 265 -14.16 7.58 -6.85
CA LYS A 265 -15.29 7.58 -7.79
C LYS A 265 -14.78 7.18 -9.17
N GLN A 266 -15.19 6.01 -9.66
CA GLN A 266 -14.75 5.45 -10.95
C GLN A 266 -15.00 6.42 -12.13
N GLU A 267 -16.02 7.26 -12.03
CA GLU A 267 -16.38 8.30 -13.01
C GLU A 267 -15.35 9.43 -13.12
N LYS A 268 -14.48 9.59 -12.10
CA LYS A 268 -13.42 10.61 -12.02
C LYS A 268 -12.02 10.10 -12.40
N ILE A 269 -11.90 8.85 -12.84
CA ILE A 269 -10.61 8.38 -13.37
C ILE A 269 -10.44 8.97 -14.78
N ASP A 270 -9.87 10.17 -14.83
CA ASP A 270 -9.48 10.82 -16.07
C ASP A 270 -8.37 9.99 -16.75
N ASN A 271 -8.80 9.14 -17.67
CA ASN A 271 -7.90 8.36 -18.50
C ASN A 271 -7.33 9.28 -19.58
N HIS A 272 -6.22 9.96 -19.29
CA HIS A 272 -5.41 10.54 -20.35
C HIS A 272 -4.78 9.42 -21.18
N THR A 273 -5.38 9.12 -22.34
CA THR A 273 -4.92 8.05 -23.26
C THR A 273 -3.41 8.13 -23.51
N ALA A 274 -2.84 9.33 -23.66
CA ALA A 274 -1.40 9.51 -23.84
C ALA A 274 -0.54 9.01 -22.66
N TYR A 275 -0.98 9.25 -21.43
CA TYR A 275 -0.32 8.81 -20.20
C TYR A 275 -0.36 7.29 -20.05
N VAL A 276 -1.55 6.71 -20.24
CA VAL A 276 -1.75 5.26 -20.19
C VAL A 276 -0.90 4.55 -21.25
N GLN A 277 -0.92 5.05 -22.49
CA GLN A 277 -0.13 4.48 -23.58
C GLN A 277 1.37 4.66 -23.38
N PHE A 278 1.81 5.75 -22.73
CA PHE A 278 3.20 5.91 -22.33
C PHE A 278 3.63 4.81 -21.36
N TRP A 279 2.91 4.61 -20.26
CA TRP A 279 3.25 3.60 -19.26
C TRP A 279 3.10 2.17 -19.76
N TYR A 280 2.08 1.88 -20.58
CA TYR A 280 1.95 0.60 -21.26
C TYR A 280 3.24 0.25 -22.02
N LYS A 281 3.76 1.19 -22.83
CA LYS A 281 5.00 0.99 -23.59
C LYS A 281 6.22 0.82 -22.68
N GLN A 282 6.32 1.62 -21.60
CA GLN A 282 7.45 1.53 -20.66
C GLN A 282 7.45 0.20 -19.91
N ILE A 283 6.31 -0.21 -19.36
CA ILE A 283 6.17 -1.45 -18.59
C ILE A 283 6.39 -2.67 -19.48
N LYS A 284 5.86 -2.67 -20.71
CA LYS A 284 6.09 -3.75 -21.68
C LYS A 284 7.57 -3.87 -22.07
N LYS A 285 8.30 -2.76 -22.15
CA LYS A 285 9.73 -2.72 -22.45
C LYS A 285 10.59 -3.16 -21.26
N ASN A 286 10.24 -2.72 -20.06
CA ASN A 286 10.98 -3.03 -18.84
C ASN A 286 10.02 -3.16 -17.63
N PRO A 287 9.53 -4.38 -17.34
CA PRO A 287 8.61 -4.61 -16.24
C PRO A 287 9.13 -4.18 -14.87
N GLU A 288 10.45 -4.18 -14.65
CA GLU A 288 11.05 -3.77 -13.37
C GLU A 288 10.74 -2.31 -12.99
N ILE A 289 10.34 -1.48 -13.96
CA ILE A 289 9.87 -0.11 -13.71
C ILE A 289 8.71 -0.09 -12.73
N ILE A 290 7.76 -1.03 -12.84
CA ILE A 290 6.60 -1.03 -11.95
C ILE A 290 7.01 -1.34 -10.52
N PHE A 291 7.93 -2.29 -10.30
CA PHE A 291 8.36 -2.62 -8.93
C PHE A 291 9.17 -1.49 -8.30
N SER A 292 9.98 -0.79 -9.08
CA SER A 292 10.65 0.43 -8.62
C SER A 292 9.63 1.49 -8.20
N ALA A 293 8.58 1.68 -9.01
CA ALA A 293 7.53 2.66 -8.72
C ALA A 293 6.70 2.29 -7.50
N LEU A 294 6.29 1.03 -7.39
CA LEU A 294 5.51 0.53 -6.26
C LEU A 294 6.31 0.57 -4.96
N ASN A 295 7.60 0.22 -4.98
CA ASN A 295 8.44 0.31 -3.78
C ASN A 295 8.64 1.77 -3.36
N GLY A 296 8.93 2.66 -4.32
CA GLY A 296 9.04 4.10 -4.02
C GLY A 296 7.73 4.67 -3.46
N ALA A 297 6.60 4.30 -4.06
CA ALA A 297 5.27 4.72 -3.60
C ALA A 297 4.95 4.23 -2.19
N GLU A 298 5.30 2.97 -1.85
CA GLU A 298 5.14 2.43 -0.50
C GLU A 298 6.02 3.19 0.52
N GLU A 299 7.28 3.48 0.17
CA GLU A 299 8.17 4.27 1.05
C GLU A 299 7.60 5.68 1.30
N ILE A 300 7.02 6.30 0.27
CA ILE A 300 6.35 7.60 0.37
C ILE A 300 5.11 7.51 1.25
N SER A 301 4.22 6.56 0.99
CA SER A 301 2.99 6.42 1.76
C SER A 301 3.28 6.08 3.21
N GLU A 302 4.22 5.15 3.49
CA GLU A 302 4.62 4.82 4.87
C GLU A 302 5.23 6.03 5.60
N TYR A 303 6.08 6.81 4.93
CA TYR A 303 6.63 8.04 5.50
C TYR A 303 5.52 9.02 5.89
N ILE A 304 4.54 9.25 5.02
CA ILE A 304 3.44 10.17 5.24
C ILE A 304 2.48 9.61 6.30
N GLU A 305 2.11 8.32 6.27
CA GLU A 305 1.28 7.66 7.29
C GLU A 305 1.89 7.82 8.69
N VAL A 306 3.19 7.57 8.84
CA VAL A 306 3.90 7.70 10.12
C VAL A 306 3.97 9.16 10.56
N LYS A 307 4.27 10.09 9.64
CA LYS A 307 4.36 11.52 9.98
C LYS A 307 3.00 12.16 10.25
N GLY A 308 1.95 11.68 9.61
CA GLY A 308 0.57 12.10 9.83
C GLY A 308 -0.13 11.32 10.94
N GLU A 309 0.54 10.34 11.57
CA GLU A 309 0.02 9.54 12.70
C GLU A 309 -1.37 8.94 12.40
N LEU A 310 -1.52 8.33 11.22
CA LEU A 310 -2.83 7.85 10.75
C LEU A 310 -3.45 6.81 11.69
N GLN A 311 -2.65 5.94 12.29
CA GLN A 311 -3.15 4.90 13.19
C GLN A 311 -3.67 5.51 14.49
N GLU A 312 -2.98 6.51 15.02
CA GLU A 312 -3.38 7.26 16.20
C GLU A 312 -4.70 8.00 15.92
N LEU A 313 -4.80 8.68 14.78
CA LEU A 313 -6.04 9.35 14.35
C LEU A 313 -7.21 8.38 14.21
N LEU A 314 -7.01 7.21 13.59
CA LEU A 314 -8.05 6.17 13.50
C LEU A 314 -8.50 5.69 14.89
N ILE A 315 -7.58 5.58 15.85
CA ILE A 315 -7.92 5.22 17.24
C ILE A 315 -8.68 6.36 17.93
N GLU A 316 -8.26 7.61 17.73
CA GLU A 316 -8.92 8.82 18.25
C GLU A 316 -10.36 8.90 17.73
N SER A 317 -10.56 8.86 16.41
CA SER A 317 -11.90 8.94 15.79
C SER A 317 -12.81 7.79 16.24
N LYS A 318 -12.28 6.57 16.39
CA LYS A 318 -13.06 5.46 16.96
C LYS A 318 -13.50 5.75 18.38
N LYS A 319 -12.61 6.26 19.24
CA LYS A 319 -12.95 6.59 20.64
C LYS A 319 -13.99 7.69 20.74
N GLU A 320 -13.88 8.73 19.92
CA GLU A 320 -14.85 9.84 19.83
C GLU A 320 -16.27 9.29 19.60
N ILE A 321 -16.41 8.36 18.65
CA ILE A 321 -17.67 7.65 18.38
C ILE A 321 -18.15 6.85 19.61
N TYR A 322 -17.28 6.08 20.28
CA TYR A 322 -17.68 5.33 21.48
C TYR A 322 -18.23 6.23 22.59
N THR A 323 -17.64 7.40 22.80
CA THR A 323 -18.15 8.39 23.77
C THR A 323 -19.51 8.95 23.37
N GLU A 324 -19.73 9.29 22.09
CA GLU A 324 -21.02 9.80 21.61
C GLU A 324 -22.15 8.75 21.76
N PHE A 325 -21.87 7.48 21.43
CA PHE A 325 -22.84 6.38 21.61
C PHE A 325 -23.17 6.12 23.09
N ASP A 326 -22.19 6.20 24.00
CA ASP A 326 -22.42 6.04 25.44
C ASP A 326 -23.20 7.23 26.02
N GLU A 327 -23.02 8.45 25.48
CA GLU A 327 -23.79 9.64 25.88
C GLU A 327 -25.24 9.58 25.37
N GLU A 328 -25.48 9.13 24.14
CA GLU A 328 -26.84 8.98 23.60
C GLU A 328 -27.63 7.83 24.25
N THR A 329 -26.95 6.77 24.71
CA THR A 329 -27.60 5.63 25.38
C THR A 329 -27.77 5.81 26.88
N ASN A 330 -27.21 6.86 27.47
CA ASN A 330 -27.43 7.24 28.87
C ASN A 330 -28.82 7.89 29.05
N THR A 331 -29.86 7.11 28.77
CA THR A 331 -31.16 7.32 29.40
C THR A 331 -30.96 7.16 30.90
N TYR A 332 -31.11 8.28 31.60
CA TYR A 332 -31.24 8.32 33.04
C TYR A 332 -32.28 7.28 33.48
N ASP A 333 -31.83 6.17 34.05
CA ASP A 333 -32.63 5.42 35.02
C ASP A 333 -32.68 6.25 36.31
N LEU A 334 -33.41 7.37 36.21
CA LEU A 334 -34.01 8.06 37.34
C LEU A 334 -35.46 7.63 37.36
N CYS A 335 -35.75 6.54 38.07
CA CYS A 335 -36.86 6.42 39.02
C CYS A 335 -36.88 5.03 39.66
N VAL A 336 -36.58 5.02 40.96
CA VAL A 336 -37.20 4.26 42.08
C VAL A 336 -37.70 2.84 41.82
#